data_AF-A0A2J8IRT9-F1
#
_entry.id   AF-A0A2J8IRT9-F1
#
_cell.length_a   1.000
_cell.length_b   1.000
_cell.length_c   1.000
_cell.angle_alpha   90.00
_cell.angle_beta   90.00
_cell.angle_gamma   90.00
#
_symmetry.space_group_name_H-M   'P 1'
#
loop_
_entity.id
_entity.type
_entity.pdbx_description
1 polymer ?
#
loop_
_entity_poly.entity_id
_entity_poly.type
_entity_poly.pdbx_seq_one_letter_code
_entity_poly.pdbx_strand_id
1 'polypeptide(L)'
;MVFLTAQLWLRNRVTDRYFRIQEVLKHARHFRGRKNRCYRLAVRTVIRAFVKCTKARYLKKKNMRTLWINRITAASQEHGLKYPALIGNLVKALPGWLKRVTLGQQSAQSG
;
A
#
# COMPACT_ATOMS: atom_id res chain seq x y z
N MET A 1 -38.67 -13.84 -42.80
CA MET A 1 -38.73 -14.38 -41.41
C MET A 1 -37.45 -15.15 -41.14
N VAL A 2 -36.51 -14.57 -40.39
CA VAL A 2 -35.20 -15.17 -40.06
C VAL A 2 -35.37 -16.04 -38.82
N PHE A 3 -35.98 -17.21 -38.98
CA PHE A 3 -35.98 -18.24 -37.97
C PHE A 3 -34.70 -19.09 -38.12
N LEU A 4 -33.94 -19.23 -37.03
CA LEU A 4 -33.15 -20.42 -36.72
C LEU A 4 -31.91 -20.74 -37.59
N THR A 5 -30.85 -19.93 -37.54
CA THR A 5 -29.51 -20.53 -37.74
C THR A 5 -29.13 -21.31 -36.47
N ALA A 6 -29.07 -22.65 -36.58
CA ALA A 6 -28.70 -23.58 -35.50
C ALA A 6 -27.38 -23.23 -34.79
N GLN A 7 -26.53 -22.43 -35.44
CA GLN A 7 -25.26 -21.90 -34.92
C GLN A 7 -25.40 -21.13 -33.60
N LEU A 8 -26.54 -20.48 -33.32
CA LEU A 8 -26.74 -19.75 -32.06
C LEU A 8 -27.20 -20.64 -30.91
N TRP A 9 -27.77 -21.82 -31.17
CA TRP A 9 -28.29 -22.74 -30.14
C TRP A 9 -27.20 -23.63 -29.54
N LEU A 10 -26.16 -23.94 -30.33
CA LEU A 10 -24.94 -24.66 -29.90
C LEU A 10 -23.89 -23.76 -29.20
N ARG A 11 -24.28 -22.55 -28.77
CA ARG A 11 -23.37 -21.66 -28.04
C ARG A 11 -23.33 -22.05 -26.57
N ASN A 12 -22.29 -22.80 -26.18
CA ASN A 12 -22.04 -23.19 -24.79
C ASN A 12 -22.14 -21.98 -23.83
N ARG A 13 -23.10 -22.01 -22.90
CA ARG A 13 -23.24 -21.01 -21.84
C ARG A 13 -22.14 -21.21 -20.79
N VAL A 14 -21.62 -20.10 -20.25
CA VAL A 14 -20.57 -20.14 -19.21
C VAL A 14 -21.17 -20.67 -17.90
N THR A 15 -20.77 -21.88 -17.49
CA THR A 15 -21.20 -22.54 -16.25
C THR A 15 -20.39 -22.07 -15.03
N ASP A 16 -19.15 -21.62 -15.21
CA ASP A 16 -18.23 -21.24 -14.11
C ASP A 16 -18.42 -19.83 -13.53
N ARG A 17 -19.45 -19.10 -13.96
CA ARG A 17 -19.64 -17.69 -13.55
C ARG A 17 -19.75 -17.54 -12.03
N TYR A 18 -20.41 -18.49 -11.37
CA TYR A 18 -20.63 -18.44 -9.93
C TYR A 18 -19.32 -18.45 -9.14
N PHE A 19 -18.41 -19.37 -9.47
CA PHE A 19 -17.12 -19.50 -8.78
C PHE A 19 -16.25 -18.25 -8.94
N ARG A 20 -16.19 -17.68 -10.15
CA ARG A 20 -15.46 -16.42 -10.42
C ARG A 20 -15.99 -15.25 -9.59
N ILE A 21 -17.31 -15.17 -9.40
CA ILE A 21 -17.92 -14.13 -8.56
C ILE A 21 -17.57 -14.35 -7.09
N GLN A 22 -17.62 -15.60 -6.61
CA GLN A 22 -17.29 -15.94 -5.22
C GLN A 22 -15.84 -15.64 -4.86
N GLU A 23 -14.89 -15.84 -5.77
CA GLU A 23 -13.48 -15.47 -5.57
C GLU A 23 -13.31 -13.97 -5.29
N VAL A 24 -13.94 -13.12 -6.11
CA VAL A 24 -13.89 -11.66 -5.91
C VAL A 24 -14.62 -11.26 -4.63
N LEU A 25 -15.78 -11.86 -4.35
CA LEU A 25 -16.55 -11.56 -3.14
C LEU A 25 -15.83 -12.03 -1.86
N LYS A 26 -15.00 -13.08 -1.91
CA LYS A 26 -14.16 -13.53 -0.80
C LYS A 26 -13.26 -12.40 -0.30
N HIS A 27 -12.64 -11.66 -1.22
CA HIS A 27 -11.83 -10.48 -0.88
C HIS A 27 -12.66 -9.29 -0.40
N ALA A 28 -13.93 -9.21 -0.80
CA ALA A 28 -14.81 -8.08 -0.51
C ALA A 28 -15.66 -8.22 0.77
N ARG A 29 -15.65 -9.38 1.45
CA ARG A 29 -16.56 -9.69 2.57
C ARG A 29 -16.57 -8.64 3.69
N HIS A 30 -15.41 -8.09 4.04
CA HIS A 30 -15.24 -7.13 5.12
C HIS A 30 -15.61 -5.70 4.74
N PHE A 31 -15.99 -5.42 3.49
CA PHE A 31 -16.38 -4.08 3.07
C PHE A 31 -17.80 -3.72 3.58
N ARG A 32 -18.00 -2.46 3.95
CA ARG A 32 -19.31 -1.94 4.38
C ARG A 32 -20.29 -1.68 3.22
N GLY A 33 -21.58 -1.91 3.42
CA GLY A 33 -22.63 -1.57 2.45
C GLY A 33 -22.66 -2.50 1.22
N ARG A 34 -23.20 -2.05 0.08
CA ARG A 34 -23.45 -2.91 -1.10
C ARG A 34 -22.19 -3.47 -1.78
N LYS A 35 -21.01 -2.95 -1.47
CA LYS A 35 -19.72 -3.40 -2.05
C LYS A 35 -19.25 -4.79 -1.56
N ASN A 36 -19.86 -5.36 -0.52
CA ASN A 36 -19.60 -6.75 -0.10
C ASN A 36 -20.54 -7.79 -0.75
N ARG A 37 -21.62 -7.35 -1.42
CA ARG A 37 -22.66 -8.23 -1.99
C ARG A 37 -22.75 -8.10 -3.50
N CYS A 38 -22.72 -6.87 -4.04
CA CYS A 38 -22.89 -6.63 -5.47
C CYS A 38 -21.54 -6.76 -6.21
N TYR A 39 -21.40 -7.77 -7.07
CA TYR A 39 -20.16 -8.05 -7.83
C TYR A 39 -19.57 -6.82 -8.54
N ARG A 40 -20.40 -6.05 -9.28
CA ARG A 40 -19.95 -4.87 -10.03
C ARG A 40 -19.32 -3.80 -9.13
N LEU A 41 -19.84 -3.63 -7.91
CA LEU A 41 -19.28 -2.69 -6.94
C LEU A 41 -18.04 -3.28 -6.26
N ALA A 42 -18.11 -4.57 -5.89
CA ALA A 42 -17.02 -5.30 -5.27
C ALA A 42 -15.74 -5.23 -6.12
N VAL A 43 -15.83 -5.52 -7.42
CA VAL A 43 -14.70 -5.47 -8.36
C VAL A 43 -14.00 -4.10 -8.32
N ARG A 44 -14.77 -3.01 -8.45
CA ARG A 44 -14.21 -1.64 -8.43
C ARG A 44 -13.51 -1.35 -7.10
N THR A 45 -14.06 -1.82 -5.98
CA THR A 45 -13.48 -1.60 -4.66
C THR A 45 -12.25 -2.45 -4.39
N VAL A 46 -12.26 -3.72 -4.80
CA VAL A 46 -11.14 -4.66 -4.64
C VAL A 46 -9.94 -4.18 -5.45
N ILE A 47 -10.13 -3.78 -6.71
CA ILE A 47 -9.05 -3.23 -7.55
C ILE A 47 -8.41 -2.00 -6.88
N ARG A 48 -9.23 -1.07 -6.39
CA ARG A 48 -8.74 0.12 -5.67
C ARG A 48 -8.00 -0.24 -4.39
N ALA A 49 -8.47 -1.25 -3.66
CA ALA A 49 -7.83 -1.72 -2.44
C ALA A 49 -6.43 -2.32 -2.74
N PHE A 50 -6.30 -3.10 -3.81
CA PHE A 50 -5.00 -3.66 -4.22
C PHE A 50 -4.01 -2.57 -4.64
N VAL A 51 -4.43 -1.60 -5.45
CA VAL A 51 -3.57 -0.47 -5.81
C VAL A 51 -3.11 0.31 -4.57
N LYS A 52 -4.03 0.57 -3.62
CA LYS A 52 -3.69 1.24 -2.36
C LYS A 52 -2.71 0.41 -1.52
N CYS A 53 -2.91 -0.91 -1.43
CA CYS A 53 -2.03 -1.80 -0.68
C CYS A 53 -0.59 -1.75 -1.21
N THR A 54 -0.41 -1.83 -2.53
CA THR A 54 0.92 -1.75 -3.16
C THR A 54 1.60 -0.42 -2.87
N LYS A 55 0.88 0.71 -3.03
CA LYS A 55 1.41 2.05 -2.72
C LYS A 55 1.74 2.21 -1.22
N ALA A 56 0.91 1.66 -0.35
CA ALA A 56 1.07 1.77 1.10
C ALA A 56 2.34 1.09 1.63
N ARG A 57 2.91 0.09 0.95
CA ARG A 57 4.16 -0.55 1.38
C ARG A 57 5.34 0.43 1.44
N TYR A 58 5.44 1.31 0.45
CA TYR A 58 6.46 2.35 0.39
C TYR A 58 6.18 3.47 1.39
N LEU A 59 4.92 3.92 1.45
CA LEU A 59 4.49 4.95 2.40
C LEU A 59 4.69 4.52 3.86
N LYS A 60 4.45 3.24 4.20
CA LYS A 60 4.70 2.70 5.53
C LYS A 60 6.16 2.89 5.94
N LYS A 61 7.11 2.60 5.06
CA LYS A 61 8.55 2.81 5.33
C LYS A 61 8.87 4.30 5.56
N LYS A 62 8.31 5.19 4.74
CA LYS A 62 8.49 6.66 4.89
C LYS A 62 7.87 7.19 6.19
N ASN A 63 6.66 6.76 6.53
CA ASN A 63 5.95 7.17 7.73
C ASN A 63 6.64 6.67 9.00
N MET A 64 7.10 5.42 9.02
CA MET A 64 7.88 4.88 10.14
C MET A 64 9.16 5.65 10.37
N ARG A 65 9.87 5.99 9.28
CA ARG A 65 11.07 6.82 9.34
C ARG A 65 10.79 8.22 9.88
N THR A 66 9.72 8.86 9.43
CA THR A 66 9.29 10.18 9.93
C THR A 66 8.93 10.11 11.41
N LEU A 67 8.21 9.07 11.84
CA LEU A 67 7.89 8.83 13.24
C LEU A 67 9.15 8.68 14.09
N TRP A 68 10.15 7.94 13.60
CA TRP A 68 11.43 7.79 14.31
C TRP A 68 12.18 9.11 14.42
N ILE A 69 12.25 9.91 13.36
CA ILE A 69 12.86 11.25 13.41
C ILE A 69 12.15 12.11 14.46
N ASN A 70 10.81 12.10 14.48
CA ASN A 70 10.04 12.89 15.45
C ASN A 70 10.31 12.45 16.88
N ARG A 71 10.36 11.13 17.14
CA ARG A 71 10.70 10.58 18.46
C ARG A 71 12.11 10.97 18.91
N ILE A 72 13.11 10.86 18.02
CA ILE A 72 14.49 11.25 18.34
C ILE A 72 14.58 12.76 18.55
N THR A 73 13.87 13.55 17.76
CA THR A 73 13.82 15.01 17.92
C THR A 73 13.27 15.40 19.28
N ALA A 74 12.17 14.78 19.72
CA ALA A 74 11.59 15.02 21.05
C ALA A 74 12.59 14.66 22.18
N ALA A 75 13.20 13.47 22.11
CA ALA A 75 14.22 13.07 23.10
C ALA A 75 15.45 14.00 23.10
N SER A 76 15.87 14.49 21.92
CA SER A 76 16.99 15.42 21.83
C SER A 76 16.67 16.76 22.48
N GLN A 77 15.43 17.23 22.32
CA GLN A 77 14.94 18.49 22.91
C GLN A 77 14.94 18.44 24.44
N GLU A 78 14.59 17.30 25.04
CA GLU A 78 14.70 17.10 26.50
C GLU A 78 16.14 17.26 27.01
N HIS A 79 17.13 16.92 26.17
CA HIS A 79 18.55 17.10 26.46
C HIS A 79 19.13 18.44 25.95
N GLY A 80 18.29 19.38 25.50
CA GLY A 80 18.72 20.69 24.99
C GLY A 80 19.45 20.67 23.64
N LEU A 81 19.42 19.54 22.92
CA LEU A 81 20.09 19.36 21.63
C LEU A 81 19.09 19.32 20.47
N LYS A 82 19.49 19.85 19.31
CA LYS A 82 18.69 19.74 18.07
C LYS A 82 19.05 18.45 17.32
N TYR A 83 18.05 17.76 16.76
CA TYR A 83 18.23 16.54 15.95
C TYR A 83 19.38 16.59 14.92
N PRO A 84 19.53 17.63 14.08
CA PRO A 84 20.64 17.69 13.12
C PRO A 84 22.03 17.77 13.79
N ALA A 85 22.14 18.41 14.96
CA ALA A 85 23.40 18.46 15.72
C ALA A 85 23.73 17.08 16.31
N LEU A 86 22.73 16.39 16.87
CA LEU A 86 22.88 15.03 17.40
C LEU A 86 23.36 14.06 16.32
N ILE A 87 22.67 14.02 15.17
CA ILE A 87 23.02 13.12 14.06
C ILE A 87 24.38 13.48 13.44
N GLY A 88 24.70 14.77 13.30
CA GLY A 88 26.00 15.21 12.80
C GLY A 88 27.16 14.72 13.67
N ASN A 89 26.99 14.77 14.99
CA ASN A 89 27.99 14.28 15.95
C ASN A 89 28.11 12.75 15.91
N LEU A 90 26.99 12.03 15.81
CA LEU A 90 26.95 10.57 15.68
C LEU A 90 27.66 10.08 14.40
N VAL A 91 27.44 10.73 13.25
CA VAL A 91 28.04 10.34 11.96
C VAL A 91 29.56 10.59 11.94
N LYS A 92 30.05 11.59 12.68
CA LYS A 92 31.49 11.84 12.85
C LYS A 92 32.15 10.78 13.73
N ALA A 93 31.47 10.33 14.79
CA ALA A 93 31.98 9.34 15.73
C ALA A 93 31.99 7.90 15.18
N LEU A 94 31.11 7.56 14.23
CA LEU A 94 30.95 6.19 13.73
C LEU A 94 31.94 5.82 12.60
N PRO A 95 32.43 4.56 12.54
CA PRO A 95 33.30 4.08 11.47
C PRO A 95 32.57 3.98 10.12
N GLY A 96 33.33 4.15 9.01
CA GLY A 96 32.81 4.34 7.65
C GLY A 96 31.84 3.28 7.12
N TRP A 97 31.96 2.03 7.59
CA TRP A 97 31.07 0.93 7.19
C TRP A 97 29.64 1.06 7.79
N LEU A 98 29.47 1.77 8.90
CA LEU A 98 28.16 1.99 9.55
C LEU A 98 27.41 3.22 9.00
N LYS A 99 28.08 4.09 8.24
CA LYS A 99 27.52 5.37 7.75
C LYS A 99 26.43 5.21 6.68
N ARG A 100 26.33 4.02 6.08
CA ARG A 100 25.39 3.73 4.98
C ARG A 100 23.93 3.72 5.42
N VAL A 101 23.66 3.39 6.69
CA VAL A 101 22.31 3.38 7.27
C VAL A 101 21.85 4.79 7.68
N THR A 102 22.79 5.66 8.09
CA THR A 102 22.51 7.02 8.57
C THR A 102 22.43 8.07 7.46
N LEU A 103 23.23 7.94 6.40
CA LEU A 103 23.31 8.95 5.32
C LEU A 103 22.17 8.88 4.28
N GLY A 104 21.42 7.78 4.21
CA GLY A 104 20.21 7.69 3.38
C GLY A 104 19.07 8.60 3.85
N GLN A 105 19.27 9.38 4.93
CA GLN A 105 18.25 10.17 5.60
C GLN A 105 18.08 11.61 5.08
N GLN A 106 19.12 12.24 4.54
CA GLN A 106 19.21 13.70 4.41
C GLN A 106 18.81 14.29 3.05
N SER A 107 18.74 13.52 1.96
CA SER A 107 18.46 14.08 0.61
C SER A 107 16.99 14.36 0.28
N ALA A 108 16.07 14.27 1.26
CA ALA A 108 14.63 14.34 1.01
C ALA A 108 13.89 15.49 1.74
N GLN A 109 14.61 16.39 2.41
CA GLN A 109 14.03 17.53 3.16
C GLN A 109 14.47 18.91 2.65
N SER A 110 15.35 18.98 1.64
CA SER A 110 15.86 20.21 1.04
C SER A 110 15.41 20.35 -0.42
N GLY A 111 14.10 20.21 -0.66
CA GLY A 111 13.42 20.44 -1.93
C GLY A 111 11.95 20.73 -1.70
#